data_AF-A0A3N5WXF2-F1
#
_entry.id   AF-A0A3N5WXF2-F1
#
_cell.length_a   1.000
_cell.length_b   1.000
_cell.length_c   1.000
_cell.angle_alpha   90.00
_cell.angle_beta   90.00
_cell.angle_gamma   90.00
#
_symmetry.space_group_name_H-M   'P 1'
#
loop_
_entity.id
_entity.type
_entity.pdbx_description
1 polymer ?
#
loop_
_entity_poly.entity_id
_entity_poly.type
_entity_poly.pdbx_seq_one_letter_code
_entity_poly.pdbx_strand_id
1 'polypeptide(L)'
;MARNSRREADTTSSLVGIITASDPHLRDQALDAFCRSTSLDQLLDECARLESFRKRCENLYQRVRALFFLYAIHRFHIPGKLHRSRGTLVPFEGFSHLLKRRFEEAIQTFLEAQANGGPSEGLSSALAAAYHDLGFQTLADQVRRSVRSVRGNQWIFRIGHPADHPLRVRKELRLPDHDRILREQTPVRMDLSHSGWSDIFFLGMDFPEGARVLNVSINLAVHGRDPQPLPPVEAYLRVIDEPVLKLASVDLGASATIENLAEVFDFAKDYLGLLKAALIASGIVPPGVEGSGQSLEELLAKIVAPGFGLELVSNVHNIPKGSRLAVSTSLLASLITVCMRATGQASSL
;
A
#
# COMPACT_ATOMS: atom_id res chain seq x y z
N MET A 1 -48.30 17.09 23.68
CA MET A 1 -46.85 16.90 23.94
C MET A 1 -46.26 15.60 23.38
N ALA A 2 -47.03 14.64 22.85
CA ALA A 2 -46.50 13.36 22.33
C ALA A 2 -46.20 13.31 20.80
N ARG A 3 -46.26 14.45 20.09
CA ARG A 3 -46.03 14.52 18.63
C ARG A 3 -44.69 15.16 18.23
N ASN A 4 -43.96 15.80 19.15
CA ASN A 4 -42.67 16.43 18.87
C ASN A 4 -41.45 15.53 19.13
N SER A 5 -41.59 14.43 19.87
CA SER A 5 -40.47 13.52 20.18
C SER A 5 -40.17 12.48 19.10
N ARG A 6 -40.98 12.39 18.04
CA ARG A 6 -40.74 11.50 16.88
C ARG A 6 -40.12 12.20 15.66
N ARG A 7 -39.93 13.52 15.70
CA ARG A 7 -39.35 14.29 14.57
C ARG A 7 -37.86 14.61 14.72
N GLU A 8 -37.28 14.45 15.90
CA GLU A 8 -35.82 14.64 16.10
C GLU A 8 -34.99 13.37 15.88
N ALA A 9 -35.63 12.20 15.72
CA ALA A 9 -34.95 10.93 15.48
C ALA A 9 -34.65 10.65 13.99
N ASP A 10 -35.09 11.51 13.06
CA ASP A 10 -35.06 11.25 11.60
C ASP A 10 -33.98 12.06 10.85
N THR A 11 -33.16 12.83 11.57
CA THR A 11 -32.15 13.74 10.97
C THR A 11 -30.70 13.24 11.08
N THR A 12 -30.44 12.12 11.76
CA THR A 12 -29.11 11.52 11.86
C THR A 12 -29.05 10.26 10.99
N SER A 13 -28.10 10.20 10.06
CA SER A 13 -27.84 8.97 9.27
C SER A 13 -27.51 7.83 10.23
N SER A 14 -28.23 6.71 10.10
CA SER A 14 -28.02 5.53 10.94
C SER A 14 -26.61 4.96 10.71
N LEU A 15 -26.17 4.94 9.45
CA LEU A 15 -24.85 4.40 9.09
C LEU A 15 -23.70 5.31 9.53
N VAL A 16 -23.86 6.64 9.44
CA VAL A 16 -22.88 7.58 10.03
C VAL A 16 -22.84 7.40 11.54
N GLY A 17 -24.00 7.21 12.19
CA GLY A 17 -24.09 6.89 13.62
C GLY A 17 -23.23 5.68 13.98
N ILE A 18 -23.35 4.56 13.26
CA ILE A 18 -22.53 3.35 13.45
C ILE A 18 -21.04 3.65 13.27
N ILE A 19 -20.66 4.44 12.27
CA ILE A 19 -19.24 4.75 11.98
C ILE A 19 -18.61 5.59 13.10
N THR A 20 -19.37 6.54 13.66
CA THR A 20 -18.86 7.50 14.67
C THR A 20 -19.08 7.07 16.11
N ALA A 21 -19.85 6.00 16.35
CA ALA A 21 -20.17 5.53 17.68
C ALA A 21 -18.92 5.12 18.48
N SER A 22 -18.85 5.58 19.73
CA SER A 22 -17.88 5.11 20.71
C SER A 22 -18.38 3.89 21.49
N ASP A 23 -19.70 3.68 21.55
CA ASP A 23 -20.32 2.51 22.18
C ASP A 23 -20.14 1.26 21.28
N PRO A 24 -19.44 0.21 21.73
CA PRO A 24 -19.25 -1.03 20.98
C PRO A 24 -20.58 -1.68 20.53
N HIS A 25 -21.65 -1.57 21.32
CA HIS A 25 -22.95 -2.15 20.97
C HIS A 25 -23.58 -1.50 19.73
N LEU A 26 -23.24 -0.24 19.45
CA LEU A 26 -23.67 0.48 18.26
C LEU A 26 -22.65 0.38 17.12
N ARG A 27 -21.35 0.44 17.45
CA ARG A 27 -20.26 0.44 16.48
C ARG A 27 -20.05 -0.91 15.79
N ASP A 28 -20.18 -1.99 16.54
CA ASP A 28 -19.79 -3.35 16.15
C ASP A 28 -20.98 -4.13 15.54
N GLN A 29 -21.90 -3.41 14.89
CA GLN A 29 -23.05 -3.98 14.19
C GLN A 29 -22.70 -4.35 12.75
N ALA A 30 -23.27 -5.46 12.27
CA ALA A 30 -23.11 -5.88 10.89
C ALA A 30 -23.88 -4.94 9.94
N LEU A 31 -23.19 -4.35 8.97
CA LEU A 31 -23.81 -3.54 7.91
C LEU A 31 -24.94 -4.31 7.19
N ASP A 32 -24.73 -5.60 6.95
CA ASP A 32 -25.72 -6.48 6.30
C ASP A 32 -27.04 -6.55 7.07
N ALA A 33 -27.01 -6.53 8.41
CA ALA A 33 -28.23 -6.54 9.22
C ALA A 33 -29.09 -5.30 8.97
N PHE A 34 -28.46 -4.12 8.92
CA PHE A 34 -29.13 -2.87 8.55
C PHE A 34 -29.65 -2.94 7.11
N CYS A 35 -28.79 -3.29 6.15
CA CYS A 35 -29.15 -3.22 4.74
C CYS A 35 -30.25 -4.19 4.31
N ARG A 36 -30.40 -5.35 4.97
CA ARG A 36 -31.48 -6.30 4.65
C ARG A 36 -32.86 -5.72 4.93
N SER A 37 -33.06 -5.09 6.09
CA SER A 37 -34.35 -4.54 6.52
C SER A 37 -34.72 -3.21 5.85
N THR A 38 -33.75 -2.52 5.26
CA THR A 38 -33.94 -1.16 4.71
C THR A 38 -34.45 -1.20 3.26
N SER A 39 -35.37 -0.30 2.89
CA SER A 39 -35.87 -0.20 1.52
C SER A 39 -34.80 0.34 0.56
N LEU A 40 -35.01 0.24 -0.76
CA LEU A 40 -34.10 0.81 -1.75
C LEU A 40 -33.93 2.33 -1.55
N ASP A 41 -35.03 3.07 -1.42
CA ASP A 41 -35.01 4.53 -1.28
C ASP A 41 -34.28 4.97 -0.01
N GLN A 42 -34.50 4.26 1.10
CA GLN A 42 -33.79 4.52 2.35
C GLN A 42 -32.29 4.21 2.24
N LEU A 43 -31.90 3.14 1.52
CA LEU A 43 -30.49 2.85 1.28
C LEU A 43 -29.82 3.93 0.42
N LEU A 44 -30.51 4.45 -0.59
CA LEU A 44 -30.00 5.53 -1.43
C LEU A 44 -29.85 6.83 -0.63
N ASP A 45 -30.79 7.16 0.25
CA ASP A 45 -30.68 8.30 1.17
C ASP A 45 -29.49 8.14 2.13
N GLU A 46 -29.32 6.96 2.74
CA GLU A 46 -28.17 6.65 3.59
C GLU A 46 -26.84 6.72 2.82
N CYS A 47 -26.79 6.25 1.57
CA CYS A 47 -25.62 6.42 0.71
C CYS A 47 -25.32 7.91 0.46
N ALA A 48 -26.31 8.75 0.18
CA ALA A 48 -26.10 10.18 -0.02
C ALA A 48 -25.57 10.89 1.25
N ARG A 49 -26.04 10.47 2.43
CA ARG A 49 -25.54 10.96 3.72
C ARG A 49 -24.11 10.48 4.00
N LEU A 50 -23.79 9.21 3.72
CA LEU A 50 -22.43 8.67 3.82
C LEU A 50 -21.45 9.37 2.86
N GLU A 51 -21.88 9.63 1.63
CA GLU A 51 -21.14 10.38 0.62
C GLU A 51 -20.79 11.79 1.11
N SER A 52 -21.77 12.49 1.66
CA SER A 52 -21.58 13.82 2.25
C SER A 52 -20.66 13.76 3.47
N PHE A 53 -20.82 12.75 4.32
CA PHE A 53 -19.98 12.54 5.50
C PHE A 53 -18.51 12.28 5.13
N ARG A 54 -18.21 11.39 4.19
CA ARG A 54 -16.83 11.04 3.83
C ARG A 54 -16.04 12.25 3.30
N LYS A 55 -16.70 13.18 2.60
CA LYS A 55 -16.06 14.37 2.03
C LYS A 55 -15.63 15.38 3.09
N ARG A 56 -16.35 15.45 4.22
CA ARG A 56 -16.08 16.38 5.33
C ARG A 56 -15.34 15.74 6.52
N CYS A 57 -15.29 14.40 6.59
CA CYS A 57 -14.73 13.70 7.72
C CYS A 57 -13.19 13.77 7.73
N GLU A 58 -12.59 14.42 8.72
CA GLU A 58 -11.13 14.50 8.85
C GLU A 58 -10.50 13.20 9.34
N ASN A 59 -11.24 12.40 10.12
CA ASN A 59 -10.75 11.13 10.65
C ASN A 59 -10.62 10.08 9.52
N LEU A 60 -9.39 9.60 9.32
CA LEU A 60 -9.09 8.63 8.25
C LEU A 60 -9.86 7.32 8.41
N TYR A 61 -9.95 6.77 9.62
CA TYR A 61 -10.62 5.50 9.88
C TYR A 61 -12.10 5.56 9.49
N GLN A 62 -12.78 6.60 10.00
CA GLN A 62 -14.20 6.82 9.73
C GLN A 62 -14.47 7.08 8.24
N ARG A 63 -13.61 7.86 7.58
CA ARG A 63 -13.72 8.13 6.14
C ARG A 63 -13.58 6.85 5.31
N VAL A 64 -12.62 5.99 5.65
CA VAL A 64 -12.40 4.73 4.94
C VAL A 64 -13.54 3.74 5.23
N ARG A 65 -14.06 3.68 6.46
CA ARG A 65 -15.29 2.90 6.76
C ARG A 65 -16.46 3.35 5.90
N ALA A 66 -16.67 4.67 5.74
CA ALA A 66 -17.74 5.19 4.90
C ALA A 66 -17.57 4.76 3.42
N LEU A 67 -16.35 4.80 2.88
CA LEU A 67 -16.05 4.33 1.52
C LEU A 67 -16.36 2.84 1.35
N PHE A 68 -15.97 1.99 2.32
CA PHE A 68 -16.25 0.55 2.25
C PHE A 68 -17.72 0.20 2.53
N PHE A 69 -18.44 1.02 3.32
CA PHE A 69 -19.89 0.90 3.46
C PHE A 69 -20.58 1.21 2.13
N LEU A 70 -20.22 2.33 1.48
CA LEU A 70 -20.73 2.70 0.15
C LEU A 70 -20.46 1.61 -0.88
N TYR A 71 -19.22 1.10 -0.93
CA TYR A 71 -18.85 -0.05 -1.76
C TYR A 71 -19.75 -1.26 -1.50
N ALA A 72 -19.89 -1.68 -0.24
CA ALA A 72 -20.65 -2.88 0.10
C ALA A 72 -22.14 -2.73 -0.22
N ILE A 73 -22.73 -1.57 0.07
CA ILE A 73 -24.14 -1.27 -0.24
C ILE A 73 -24.37 -1.35 -1.75
N HIS A 74 -23.54 -0.68 -2.55
CA HIS A 74 -23.66 -0.69 -4.00
C HIS A 74 -23.36 -2.05 -4.63
N ARG A 75 -22.42 -2.82 -4.06
CA ARG A 75 -22.01 -4.11 -4.64
C ARG A 75 -22.96 -5.25 -4.30
N PHE A 76 -23.47 -5.29 -3.07
CA PHE A 76 -24.12 -6.48 -2.51
C PHE A 76 -25.59 -6.26 -2.10
N HIS A 77 -26.01 -5.03 -1.80
CA HIS A 77 -27.34 -4.78 -1.22
C HIS A 77 -28.32 -4.10 -2.18
N ILE A 78 -27.88 -3.08 -2.91
CA ILE A 78 -28.72 -2.38 -3.89
C ILE A 78 -29.19 -3.30 -5.02
N PRO A 79 -28.33 -4.12 -5.67
CA PRO A 79 -28.75 -4.93 -6.83
C PRO A 79 -29.96 -5.84 -6.53
N GLY A 80 -30.00 -6.47 -5.36
CA GLY A 80 -31.12 -7.34 -4.96
C GLY A 80 -32.42 -6.61 -4.66
N LYS A 81 -32.41 -5.28 -4.58
CA LYS A 81 -33.56 -4.41 -4.31
C LYS A 81 -33.98 -3.59 -5.53
N LEU A 82 -33.25 -3.69 -6.64
CA LEU A 82 -33.65 -3.08 -7.90
C LEU A 82 -34.79 -3.90 -8.52
N HIS A 83 -35.86 -3.21 -8.91
CA HIS A 83 -36.88 -3.81 -9.76
C HIS A 83 -36.29 -4.08 -11.15
N ARG A 84 -36.86 -5.02 -11.92
CA ARG A 84 -36.44 -5.38 -13.29
C ARG A 84 -36.68 -4.25 -14.31
N SER A 85 -36.20 -3.04 -14.05
CA SER A 85 -36.21 -1.93 -15.00
C SER A 85 -34.92 -1.92 -15.80
N ARG A 86 -35.01 -1.52 -17.08
CA ARG A 86 -33.85 -1.09 -17.86
C ARG A 86 -33.41 0.26 -17.30
N GLY A 87 -32.70 0.24 -16.18
CA GLY A 87 -32.20 1.45 -15.53
C GLY A 87 -31.18 2.19 -16.39
N THR A 88 -30.66 3.30 -15.86
CA THR A 88 -29.68 4.16 -16.54
C THR A 88 -28.40 3.42 -16.91
N LEU A 89 -27.90 3.68 -18.13
CA LEU A 89 -26.61 3.15 -18.59
C LEU A 89 -25.45 3.86 -17.89
N VAL A 90 -24.30 3.18 -17.78
CA VAL A 90 -23.08 3.78 -17.24
C VAL A 90 -22.58 4.86 -18.19
N PRO A 91 -22.44 6.13 -17.76
CA PRO A 91 -21.89 7.19 -18.59
C PRO A 91 -20.45 6.89 -19.02
N PHE A 92 -20.17 7.03 -20.32
CA PHE A 92 -18.83 6.81 -20.88
C PHE A 92 -17.76 7.71 -20.25
N GLU A 93 -18.12 8.96 -19.95
CA GLU A 93 -17.23 9.91 -19.29
C GLU A 93 -16.83 9.43 -17.90
N GLY A 94 -17.79 9.02 -17.06
CA GLY A 94 -17.52 8.48 -15.74
C GLY A 94 -16.64 7.23 -15.78
N PHE A 95 -16.87 6.33 -16.75
CA PHE A 95 -15.99 5.18 -16.97
C PHE A 95 -14.56 5.59 -17.38
N SER A 96 -14.44 6.62 -18.22
CA SER A 96 -13.13 7.18 -18.60
C SER A 96 -12.40 7.83 -17.43
N HIS A 97 -13.11 8.47 -16.49
CA HIS A 97 -12.54 8.98 -15.24
C HIS A 97 -12.00 7.83 -14.37
N LEU A 98 -12.79 6.76 -14.21
CA LEU A 98 -12.42 5.58 -13.45
C LEU A 98 -11.10 4.95 -13.96
N LEU A 99 -10.99 4.71 -15.27
CA LEU A 99 -9.77 4.16 -15.89
C LEU A 99 -8.53 5.05 -15.68
N LYS A 100 -8.74 6.37 -15.62
CA LYS A 100 -7.68 7.36 -15.36
C LYS A 100 -7.42 7.57 -13.86
N ARG A 101 -8.00 6.74 -12.98
CA ARG A 101 -7.90 6.83 -11.51
C ARG A 101 -8.39 8.17 -10.94
N ARG A 102 -9.27 8.86 -11.68
CA ARG A 102 -9.96 10.09 -11.26
C ARG A 102 -11.26 9.71 -10.57
N PHE A 103 -11.14 9.08 -9.41
CA PHE A 103 -12.25 8.38 -8.75
C PHE A 103 -13.34 9.33 -8.24
N GLU A 104 -12.98 10.50 -7.73
CA GLU A 104 -13.96 11.48 -7.24
C GLU A 104 -14.84 12.00 -8.38
N GLU A 105 -14.24 12.33 -9.52
CA GLU A 105 -14.98 12.75 -10.71
C GLU A 105 -15.85 11.61 -11.26
N ALA A 106 -15.33 10.38 -11.29
CA ALA A 106 -16.12 9.20 -11.70
C ALA A 106 -17.37 9.01 -10.82
N ILE A 107 -17.19 9.06 -9.49
CA ILE A 107 -18.30 8.94 -8.53
C ILE A 107 -19.33 10.05 -8.76
N GLN A 108 -18.87 11.30 -8.93
CA GLN A 108 -19.76 12.43 -9.18
C GLN A 108 -20.60 12.21 -10.45
N THR A 109 -19.97 11.82 -11.57
CA THR A 109 -20.68 11.53 -12.83
C THR A 109 -21.69 10.39 -12.66
N PHE A 110 -21.35 9.33 -11.93
CA PHE A 110 -22.27 8.21 -11.70
C PHE A 110 -23.45 8.58 -10.80
N LEU A 111 -23.22 9.36 -9.74
CA LEU A 111 -24.26 9.86 -8.85
C LEU A 111 -25.22 10.82 -9.57
N GLU A 112 -24.71 11.69 -10.44
CA GLU A 112 -25.53 12.57 -11.28
C GLU A 112 -26.40 11.78 -12.26
N ALA A 113 -25.84 10.76 -12.91
CA ALA A 113 -26.60 9.86 -13.78
C ALA A 113 -27.70 9.11 -13.01
N GLN A 114 -27.39 8.65 -11.78
CA GLN A 114 -28.36 8.01 -10.89
C GLN A 114 -29.47 8.98 -10.47
N ALA A 115 -29.14 10.23 -10.16
CA ALA A 115 -30.13 11.24 -9.77
C ALA A 115 -31.09 11.57 -10.92
N ASN A 116 -30.60 11.60 -12.17
CA ASN A 116 -31.39 11.98 -13.34
C ASN A 116 -32.22 10.83 -13.93
N GLY A 117 -31.70 9.60 -13.90
CA GLY A 117 -32.34 8.45 -14.56
C GLY A 117 -32.73 7.30 -13.63
N GLY A 118 -32.47 7.44 -12.32
CA GLY A 118 -32.69 6.41 -11.32
C GLY A 118 -31.53 5.42 -11.19
N PRO A 119 -31.55 4.58 -10.14
CA PRO A 119 -30.52 3.57 -9.91
C PRO A 119 -30.61 2.42 -10.92
N SER A 120 -29.47 1.82 -11.23
CA SER A 120 -29.37 0.65 -12.10
C SER A 120 -28.26 -0.29 -11.64
N GLU A 121 -28.30 -1.55 -12.06
CA GLU A 121 -27.24 -2.51 -11.76
C GLU A 121 -25.87 -2.04 -12.28
N GLY A 122 -25.85 -1.48 -13.49
CA GLY A 122 -24.64 -0.95 -14.11
C GLY A 122 -24.05 0.22 -13.31
N LEU A 123 -24.87 1.20 -12.94
CA LEU A 123 -24.43 2.33 -12.12
C LEU A 123 -23.97 1.87 -10.73
N SER A 124 -24.70 0.96 -10.10
CA SER A 124 -24.31 0.43 -8.79
C SER A 124 -22.98 -0.33 -8.87
N SER A 125 -22.73 -1.09 -9.93
CA SER A 125 -21.44 -1.73 -10.16
C SER A 125 -20.31 -0.71 -10.37
N ALA A 126 -20.57 0.37 -11.12
CA ALA A 126 -19.58 1.41 -11.38
C ALA A 126 -19.25 2.21 -10.11
N LEU A 127 -20.26 2.58 -9.32
CA LEU A 127 -20.09 3.23 -8.02
C LEU A 127 -19.33 2.32 -7.03
N ALA A 128 -19.67 1.03 -6.96
CA ALA A 128 -18.95 0.08 -6.13
C ALA A 128 -17.45 0.04 -6.47
N ALA A 129 -17.11 -0.11 -7.76
CA ALA A 129 -15.71 -0.11 -8.19
C ALA A 129 -15.00 1.20 -7.83
N ALA A 130 -15.62 2.34 -8.10
CA ALA A 130 -15.03 3.65 -7.81
C ALA A 130 -14.82 3.90 -6.31
N TYR A 131 -15.80 3.53 -5.46
CA TYR A 131 -15.68 3.66 -4.00
C TYR A 131 -14.63 2.73 -3.41
N HIS A 132 -14.56 1.49 -3.90
CA HIS A 132 -13.54 0.54 -3.50
C HIS A 132 -12.13 1.09 -3.79
N ASP A 133 -11.90 1.51 -5.03
CA ASP A 133 -10.59 1.99 -5.47
C ASP A 133 -10.21 3.32 -4.80
N LEU A 134 -11.18 4.22 -4.59
CA LEU A 134 -10.98 5.43 -3.78
C LEU A 134 -10.64 5.10 -2.32
N GLY A 135 -11.24 4.04 -1.75
CA GLY A 135 -10.89 3.51 -0.43
C GLY A 135 -9.41 3.15 -0.34
N PHE A 136 -8.92 2.34 -1.27
CA PHE A 136 -7.50 1.96 -1.33
C PHE A 136 -6.57 3.13 -1.65
N GLN A 137 -6.97 4.03 -2.54
CA GLN A 137 -6.20 5.24 -2.86
C GLN A 137 -6.07 6.14 -1.62
N THR A 138 -7.15 6.32 -0.85
CA THR A 138 -7.14 7.10 0.40
C THR A 138 -6.16 6.53 1.42
N LEU A 139 -6.10 5.21 1.55
CA LEU A 139 -5.14 4.51 2.42
C LEU A 139 -3.70 4.70 1.92
N ALA A 140 -3.46 4.49 0.62
CA ALA A 140 -2.15 4.67 0.01
C ALA A 140 -1.64 6.11 0.16
N ASP A 141 -2.51 7.11 0.00
CA ASP A 141 -2.17 8.52 0.18
C ASP A 141 -1.84 8.85 1.63
N GLN A 142 -2.50 8.21 2.60
CA GLN A 142 -2.08 8.35 3.99
C GLN A 142 -0.65 7.83 4.19
N VAL A 143 -0.33 6.63 3.69
CA VAL A 143 1.02 6.06 3.81
C VAL A 143 2.05 7.00 3.18
N ARG A 144 1.79 7.52 1.98
CA ARG A 144 2.64 8.50 1.31
C ARG A 144 2.83 9.77 2.15
N ARG A 145 1.76 10.32 2.71
CA ARG A 145 1.82 11.51 3.60
C ARG A 145 2.67 11.23 4.82
N SER A 146 2.46 10.09 5.49
CA SER A 146 3.23 9.70 6.67
C SER A 146 4.73 9.59 6.36
N VAL A 147 5.11 8.88 5.30
CA VAL A 147 6.52 8.74 4.89
C VAL A 147 7.13 10.09 4.50
N ARG A 148 6.42 10.94 3.75
CA ARG A 148 6.88 12.28 3.33
C ARG A 148 7.03 13.26 4.50
N SER A 149 6.22 13.11 5.54
CA SER A 149 6.23 14.03 6.69
C SER A 149 7.50 13.90 7.55
N VAL A 150 8.14 12.73 7.54
CA VAL A 150 9.40 12.48 8.26
C VAL A 150 10.53 13.30 7.63
N ARG A 151 11.12 14.22 8.40
CA ARG A 151 12.19 15.13 7.93
C ARG A 151 13.33 14.38 7.22
N GLY A 152 13.76 13.25 7.77
CA GLY A 152 14.83 12.41 7.21
C GLY A 152 14.52 11.83 5.83
N ASN A 153 13.24 11.72 5.46
CA ASN A 153 12.81 11.17 4.17
C ASN A 153 12.47 12.25 3.13
N GLN A 154 12.42 13.53 3.50
CA GLN A 154 11.93 14.56 2.55
C GLN A 154 12.79 14.68 1.30
N TRP A 155 14.09 14.41 1.41
CA TRP A 155 15.03 14.56 0.30
C TRP A 155 14.75 13.56 -0.84
N ILE A 156 14.36 12.31 -0.55
CA ILE A 156 14.07 11.30 -1.59
C ILE A 156 12.90 11.71 -2.50
N PHE A 157 12.00 12.58 -2.03
CA PHE A 157 10.86 13.06 -2.82
C PHE A 157 11.13 14.35 -3.61
N ARG A 158 12.26 15.02 -3.37
CA ARG A 158 12.59 16.32 -4.00
C ARG A 158 13.61 16.19 -5.14
N ILE A 159 14.27 15.04 -5.27
CA ILE A 159 15.26 14.82 -6.33
C ILE A 159 14.52 14.50 -7.63
N GLY A 160 14.46 15.47 -8.54
CA GLY A 160 13.95 15.27 -9.91
C GLY A 160 15.05 15.05 -10.95
N HIS A 161 16.31 15.38 -10.61
CA HIS A 161 17.45 15.33 -11.53
C HIS A 161 18.65 14.61 -10.89
N PRO A 162 19.37 13.72 -11.61
CA PRO A 162 20.53 13.00 -11.10
C PRO A 162 21.61 13.88 -10.46
N ALA A 163 21.84 15.09 -10.99
CA ALA A 163 22.86 16.01 -10.47
C ALA A 163 22.69 16.34 -8.97
N ASP A 164 21.45 16.35 -8.48
CA ASP A 164 21.09 16.69 -7.10
C ASP A 164 21.20 15.50 -6.14
N HIS A 165 21.58 14.31 -6.65
CA HIS A 165 21.65 13.11 -5.84
C HIS A 165 22.72 13.23 -4.74
N PRO A 166 22.37 13.13 -3.44
CA PRO A 166 23.31 13.33 -2.35
C PRO A 166 24.13 12.06 -2.06
N LEU A 167 23.58 10.88 -2.35
CA LEU A 167 24.23 9.62 -2.01
C LEU A 167 25.38 9.28 -2.96
N ARG A 168 26.40 8.65 -2.39
CA ARG A 168 27.51 8.02 -3.10
C ARG A 168 27.74 6.65 -2.50
N VAL A 169 27.91 5.65 -3.36
CA VAL A 169 28.44 4.34 -2.93
C VAL A 169 29.81 4.54 -2.29
N ARG A 170 30.06 3.83 -1.20
CA ARG A 170 31.32 3.82 -0.46
C ARG A 170 32.49 3.44 -1.37
N LYS A 171 33.63 4.12 -1.18
CA LYS A 171 34.82 3.93 -2.03
C LYS A 171 35.31 2.48 -2.01
N GLU A 172 35.18 1.82 -0.87
CA GLU A 172 35.61 0.44 -0.64
C GLU A 172 34.90 -0.58 -1.53
N LEU A 173 33.68 -0.27 -1.98
CA LEU A 173 32.91 -1.09 -2.93
C LEU A 173 33.19 -0.76 -4.40
N ARG A 174 33.92 0.35 -4.67
CA ARG A 174 34.28 0.79 -6.03
C ARG A 174 35.74 0.47 -6.39
N LEU A 175 36.49 -0.12 -5.48
CA LEU A 175 37.88 -0.46 -5.74
C LEU A 175 37.96 -1.49 -6.88
N PRO A 176 39.06 -1.51 -7.67
CA PRO A 176 39.18 -2.30 -8.91
C PRO A 176 39.06 -3.82 -8.73
N ASP A 177 39.05 -4.26 -7.48
CA ASP A 177 38.79 -5.64 -7.10
C ASP A 177 37.26 -5.87 -7.11
N HIS A 178 36.72 -6.18 -8.29
CA HIS A 178 35.29 -6.30 -8.59
C HIS A 178 34.57 -7.41 -7.79
N ASP A 179 35.29 -8.17 -6.96
CA ASP A 179 34.77 -9.27 -6.14
C ASP A 179 34.28 -8.83 -4.76
N ARG A 180 34.22 -7.52 -4.49
CA ARG A 180 33.75 -7.00 -3.21
C ARG A 180 32.23 -6.98 -3.11
N ILE A 181 31.71 -7.92 -2.34
CA ILE A 181 30.28 -8.06 -2.09
C ILE A 181 29.97 -7.60 -0.66
N LEU A 182 29.10 -6.61 -0.53
CA LEU A 182 28.52 -6.25 0.76
C LEU A 182 27.40 -7.23 1.08
N ARG A 183 27.42 -7.80 2.29
CA ARG A 183 26.41 -8.74 2.78
C ARG A 183 25.70 -8.18 4.01
N GLU A 184 24.39 -8.37 4.02
CA GLU A 184 23.50 -8.20 5.17
C GLU A 184 22.85 -9.55 5.50
N GLN A 185 22.80 -9.89 6.78
CA GLN A 185 22.14 -11.10 7.27
C GLN A 185 21.15 -10.70 8.36
N THR A 186 19.88 -11.09 8.20
CA THR A 186 18.79 -10.59 9.03
C THR A 186 17.97 -11.76 9.61
N PRO A 187 17.71 -11.78 10.93
CA PRO A 187 16.82 -12.76 11.53
C PRO A 187 15.38 -12.54 11.06
N VAL A 188 14.56 -13.59 11.15
CA VAL A 188 13.11 -13.46 10.92
C VAL A 188 12.40 -13.11 12.20
N ARG A 189 11.19 -12.56 12.07
CA ARG A 189 10.33 -12.24 13.20
C ARG A 189 9.42 -13.43 13.51
N MET A 190 9.44 -13.90 14.75
CA MET A 190 8.46 -14.83 15.28
C MET A 190 7.56 -14.09 16.28
N ASP A 191 6.26 -14.08 16.02
CA ASP A 191 5.28 -13.51 16.93
C ASP A 191 4.96 -14.55 18.03
N LEU A 192 5.32 -14.24 19.28
CA LEU A 192 4.92 -15.03 20.45
C LEU A 192 3.44 -14.82 20.76
N SER A 193 2.97 -13.58 20.58
CA SER A 193 1.56 -13.23 20.52
C SER A 193 1.35 -12.19 19.42
N HIS A 194 0.54 -12.55 18.43
CA HIS A 194 0.03 -11.64 17.41
C HIS A 194 -1.30 -10.99 17.82
N SER A 195 -1.80 -11.30 19.03
CA SER A 195 -3.04 -10.76 19.61
C SER A 195 -4.22 -10.75 18.61
N GLY A 196 -4.37 -11.83 17.83
CA GLY A 196 -5.41 -11.94 16.81
C GLY A 196 -5.22 -11.01 15.60
N TRP A 197 -3.97 -10.73 15.22
CA TRP A 197 -3.59 -9.76 14.17
C TRP A 197 -4.00 -8.33 14.49
N SER A 198 -3.88 -7.95 15.77
CA SER A 198 -4.27 -6.63 16.27
C SER A 198 -3.54 -5.45 15.61
N ASP A 199 -2.39 -5.72 14.97
CA ASP A 199 -1.58 -4.74 14.24
C ASP A 199 -1.98 -4.58 12.77
N ILE A 200 -2.99 -5.31 12.27
CA ILE A 200 -3.56 -5.04 10.94
C ILE A 200 -4.16 -3.64 10.94
N PHE A 201 -3.86 -2.88 9.89
CA PHE A 201 -4.18 -1.46 9.73
C PHE A 201 -5.59 -1.07 10.22
N PHE A 202 -6.63 -1.80 9.81
CA PHE A 202 -8.01 -1.50 10.20
C PHE A 202 -8.30 -1.77 11.68
N LEU A 203 -7.80 -2.87 12.22
CA LEU A 203 -8.04 -3.24 13.61
C LEU A 203 -7.25 -2.31 14.55
N GLY A 204 -6.00 -2.02 14.19
CA GLY A 204 -5.17 -1.08 14.94
C GLY A 204 -5.66 0.36 14.89
N MET A 205 -6.44 0.75 13.87
CA MET A 205 -7.11 2.06 13.83
C MET A 205 -8.43 2.09 14.61
N ASP A 206 -9.14 0.97 14.70
CA ASP A 206 -10.42 0.87 15.43
C ASP A 206 -10.23 0.72 16.93
N PHE A 207 -9.22 -0.06 17.33
CA PHE A 207 -8.87 -0.29 18.73
C PHE A 207 -7.34 -0.20 18.95
N PRO A 208 -6.77 1.03 18.88
CA PRO A 208 -5.34 1.24 19.00
C PRO A 208 -4.73 0.71 20.30
N GLU A 209 -5.46 0.79 21.41
CA GLU A 209 -4.99 0.32 22.71
C GLU A 209 -4.80 -1.20 22.76
N GLY A 210 -5.55 -1.92 21.93
CA GLY A 210 -5.47 -3.37 21.74
C GLY A 210 -4.45 -3.82 20.71
N ALA A 211 -3.89 -2.90 19.90
CA ALA A 211 -2.89 -3.17 18.88
C ALA A 211 -1.51 -3.46 19.50
N ARG A 212 -1.39 -4.59 20.21
CA ARG A 212 -0.19 -4.98 20.95
C ARG A 212 0.36 -6.29 20.44
N VAL A 213 1.62 -6.29 20.03
CA VAL A 213 2.33 -7.48 19.54
C VAL A 213 3.53 -7.75 20.45
N LEU A 214 3.72 -9.02 20.82
CA LEU A 214 4.95 -9.49 21.42
C LEU A 214 5.65 -10.41 20.43
N ASN A 215 6.83 -10.00 19.96
CA ASN A 215 7.60 -10.74 18.99
C ASN A 215 9.08 -10.78 19.35
N VAL A 216 9.78 -11.72 18.72
CA VAL A 216 11.22 -11.93 18.90
C VAL A 216 11.87 -12.13 17.54
N SER A 217 13.11 -11.64 17.40
CA SER A 217 13.97 -11.96 16.26
C SER A 217 14.62 -13.32 16.49
N ILE A 218 14.50 -14.22 15.51
CA ILE A 218 15.06 -15.58 15.61
C ILE A 218 15.89 -15.94 14.39
N ASN A 219 16.94 -16.71 14.67
CA ASN A 219 17.70 -17.46 13.67
C ASN A 219 17.09 -18.85 13.52
N LEU A 220 17.29 -19.49 12.36
CA LEU A 220 16.74 -20.81 12.06
C LEU A 220 17.85 -21.81 11.72
N ALA A 221 17.59 -23.07 12.04
CA ALA A 221 18.37 -24.22 11.62
C ALA A 221 17.42 -25.39 11.34
N VAL A 222 17.75 -26.22 10.36
CA VAL A 222 17.09 -27.50 10.14
C VAL A 222 17.69 -28.53 11.09
N HIS A 223 16.85 -29.07 11.96
CA HIS A 223 17.25 -30.06 12.96
C HIS A 223 17.88 -31.29 12.29
N GLY A 224 19.02 -31.75 12.83
CA GLY A 224 19.78 -32.89 12.32
C GLY A 224 20.60 -32.63 11.05
N ARG A 225 20.49 -31.44 10.43
CA ARG A 225 21.27 -31.03 9.26
C ARG A 225 22.24 -29.91 9.59
N ASP A 226 21.75 -28.85 10.21
CA ASP A 226 22.52 -27.63 10.45
C ASP A 226 23.14 -27.64 11.86
N PRO A 227 24.42 -27.25 12.02
CA PRO A 227 25.12 -27.32 13.31
C PRO A 227 24.66 -26.25 14.31
N GLN A 228 24.14 -25.12 13.82
CA GLN A 228 23.64 -24.03 14.65
C GLN A 228 22.63 -23.15 13.87
N PRO A 229 21.70 -22.46 14.56
CA PRO A 229 20.80 -21.51 13.92
C PRO A 229 21.53 -20.31 13.31
N LEU A 230 21.18 -19.95 12.08
CA LEU A 230 21.70 -18.78 11.37
C LEU A 230 20.56 -17.83 10.92
N PRO A 231 20.84 -16.54 10.68
CA PRO A 231 19.85 -15.64 10.09
C PRO A 231 19.47 -16.14 8.69
N PRO A 232 18.18 -16.42 8.43
CA PRO A 232 17.78 -17.08 7.19
C PRO A 232 17.60 -16.11 6.02
N VAL A 233 17.55 -14.80 6.28
CA VAL A 233 17.39 -13.76 5.24
C VAL A 233 18.74 -13.13 4.95
N GLU A 234 19.07 -13.04 3.67
CA GLU A 234 20.32 -12.44 3.21
C GLU A 234 20.08 -11.48 2.04
N ALA A 235 20.82 -10.39 2.07
CA ALA A 235 20.88 -9.43 0.98
C ALA A 235 22.35 -9.13 0.64
N TYR A 236 22.62 -9.02 -0.65
CA TYR A 236 23.95 -8.80 -1.19
C TYR A 236 23.93 -7.63 -2.16
N LEU A 237 24.94 -6.78 -2.10
CA LEU A 237 25.12 -5.67 -3.03
C LEU A 237 26.58 -5.60 -3.48
N ARG A 238 26.78 -5.47 -4.79
CA ARG A 238 28.09 -5.16 -5.39
C ARG A 238 27.96 -4.14 -6.50
N VAL A 239 29.09 -3.51 -6.83
CA VAL A 239 29.24 -2.66 -8.01
C VAL A 239 29.56 -3.55 -9.21
N ILE A 240 28.97 -3.25 -10.37
CA ILE A 240 29.20 -3.95 -11.65
C ILE A 240 29.67 -2.95 -12.72
N ASP A 241 30.38 -3.44 -13.73
CA ASP A 241 31.01 -2.70 -14.83
C ASP A 241 30.07 -2.42 -16.02
N GLU A 242 28.76 -2.45 -15.76
CA GLU A 242 27.71 -2.10 -16.72
C GLU A 242 26.77 -1.09 -16.05
N PRO A 243 26.31 -0.02 -16.73
CA PRO A 243 25.48 1.05 -16.15
C PRO A 243 24.00 0.65 -15.99
N VAL A 244 23.76 -0.49 -15.35
CA VAL A 244 22.43 -1.10 -15.18
C VAL A 244 22.17 -1.48 -13.72
N LEU A 245 20.92 -1.81 -13.41
CA LEU A 245 20.56 -2.48 -12.15
C LEU A 245 20.31 -3.96 -12.41
N LYS A 246 21.16 -4.85 -11.90
CA LYS A 246 20.93 -6.30 -11.91
C LYS A 246 20.24 -6.71 -10.62
N LEU A 247 19.03 -7.25 -10.71
CA LEU A 247 18.24 -7.71 -9.58
C LEU A 247 18.12 -9.23 -9.62
N ALA A 248 18.35 -9.92 -8.50
CA ALA A 248 18.16 -11.37 -8.43
C ALA A 248 17.59 -11.83 -7.07
N SER A 249 16.71 -12.83 -7.12
CA SER A 249 16.30 -13.63 -5.97
C SER A 249 16.71 -15.08 -6.24
N VAL A 250 17.64 -15.56 -5.41
CA VAL A 250 18.20 -16.92 -5.55
C VAL A 250 17.13 -17.96 -5.22
N ASP A 251 16.36 -17.74 -4.16
CA ASP A 251 15.32 -18.64 -3.67
C ASP A 251 14.12 -18.74 -4.62
N LEU A 252 13.80 -17.66 -5.34
CA LEU A 252 12.76 -17.68 -6.37
C LEU A 252 13.29 -18.06 -7.76
N GLY A 253 14.60 -18.18 -7.94
CA GLY A 253 15.22 -18.40 -9.26
C GLY A 253 14.89 -17.30 -10.27
N ALA A 254 14.70 -16.06 -9.80
CA ALA A 254 14.26 -14.94 -10.61
C ALA A 254 15.37 -13.89 -10.74
N SER A 255 15.56 -13.35 -11.94
CA SER A 255 16.53 -12.28 -12.20
C SER A 255 16.04 -11.33 -13.27
N ALA A 256 16.41 -10.06 -13.18
CA ALA A 256 16.15 -9.05 -14.20
C ALA A 256 17.33 -8.07 -14.29
N THR A 257 17.61 -7.63 -15.52
CA THR A 257 18.50 -6.49 -15.78
C THR A 257 17.63 -5.30 -16.16
N ILE A 258 17.70 -4.23 -15.37
CA ILE A 258 16.93 -3.02 -15.58
C ILE A 258 17.85 -1.97 -16.20
N GLU A 259 17.53 -1.56 -17.42
CA GLU A 259 18.20 -0.50 -18.17
C GLU A 259 17.37 0.80 -18.17
N ASN A 260 16.04 0.68 -18.05
CA ASN A 260 15.13 1.82 -18.07
C ASN A 260 14.67 2.18 -16.67
N LEU A 261 14.75 3.47 -16.32
CA LEU A 261 14.35 3.99 -15.01
C LEU A 261 12.88 3.66 -14.67
N ALA A 262 11.97 3.72 -15.64
CA ALA A 262 10.54 3.48 -15.42
C ALA A 262 10.25 2.04 -14.93
N GLU A 263 11.07 1.07 -15.33
CA GLU A 263 10.91 -0.33 -14.92
C GLU A 263 11.18 -0.58 -13.43
N VAL A 264 11.95 0.30 -12.78
CA VAL A 264 12.13 0.26 -11.32
C VAL A 264 10.79 0.48 -10.60
N PHE A 265 9.88 1.25 -11.19
CA PHE A 265 8.56 1.56 -10.64
C PHE A 265 7.45 0.60 -11.11
N ASP A 266 7.76 -0.32 -12.03
CA ASP A 266 6.82 -1.35 -12.48
C ASP A 266 6.89 -2.60 -11.58
N PHE A 267 6.13 -2.56 -10.50
CA PHE A 267 6.02 -3.65 -9.54
C PHE A 267 5.23 -4.87 -10.06
N ALA A 268 4.52 -4.75 -11.18
CA ALA A 268 3.70 -5.83 -11.73
C ALA A 268 4.44 -6.68 -12.77
N LYS A 269 5.58 -6.19 -13.28
CA LYS A 269 6.35 -6.84 -14.34
C LYS A 269 6.93 -8.22 -13.97
N ASP A 270 7.36 -8.38 -12.73
CA ASP A 270 8.13 -9.55 -12.27
C ASP A 270 7.98 -9.80 -10.76
N TYR A 271 8.61 -10.88 -10.27
CA TYR A 271 8.60 -11.26 -8.85
C TYR A 271 9.66 -10.52 -8.00
N LEU A 272 10.34 -9.51 -8.54
CA LEU A 272 11.44 -8.78 -7.88
C LEU A 272 10.98 -7.45 -7.27
N GLY A 273 9.67 -7.27 -7.08
CA GLY A 273 9.07 -6.06 -6.53
C GLY A 273 9.66 -5.61 -5.18
N LEU A 274 10.10 -6.53 -4.31
CA LEU A 274 10.77 -6.18 -3.05
C LEU A 274 12.16 -5.58 -3.26
N LEU A 275 12.92 -6.05 -4.25
CA LEU A 275 14.23 -5.49 -4.58
C LEU A 275 14.08 -4.10 -5.19
N LYS A 276 13.10 -3.91 -6.09
CA LYS A 276 12.71 -2.60 -6.62
C LYS A 276 12.29 -1.63 -5.50
N ALA A 277 11.44 -2.09 -4.58
CA ALA A 277 11.02 -1.31 -3.41
C ALA A 277 12.21 -0.91 -2.54
N ALA A 278 13.19 -1.80 -2.34
CA ALA A 278 14.36 -1.52 -1.52
C ALA A 278 15.24 -0.42 -2.14
N LEU A 279 15.47 -0.45 -3.46
CA LEU A 279 16.21 0.60 -4.16
C LEU A 279 15.53 1.97 -4.02
N ILE A 280 14.20 2.00 -4.09
CA ILE A 280 13.41 3.23 -3.94
C ILE A 280 13.46 3.71 -2.48
N ALA A 281 13.20 2.82 -1.53
CA ALA A 281 13.12 3.14 -0.11
C ALA A 281 14.49 3.53 0.49
N SER A 282 15.59 2.96 -0.01
CA SER A 282 16.94 3.36 0.38
C SER A 282 17.39 4.68 -0.28
N GLY A 283 16.60 5.22 -1.20
CA GLY A 283 16.92 6.42 -1.97
C GLY A 283 18.04 6.24 -2.99
N ILE A 284 18.35 5.01 -3.43
CA ILE A 284 19.24 4.78 -4.59
C ILE A 284 18.52 5.17 -5.87
N VAL A 285 17.22 4.89 -5.97
CA VAL A 285 16.34 5.38 -7.03
C VAL A 285 15.23 6.21 -6.39
N PRO A 286 15.45 7.51 -6.14
CA PRO A 286 14.48 8.34 -5.44
C PRO A 286 13.12 8.40 -6.18
N PRO A 287 11.98 8.37 -5.49
CA PRO A 287 10.67 8.48 -6.16
C PRO A 287 10.48 9.81 -6.91
N GLY A 288 11.24 10.86 -6.59
CA GLY A 288 11.18 12.12 -7.33
C GLY A 288 11.65 12.05 -8.78
N VAL A 289 12.42 11.01 -9.18
CA VAL A 289 12.84 10.82 -10.57
C VAL A 289 11.85 10.01 -11.39
N GLU A 290 10.78 9.48 -10.78
CA GLU A 290 9.71 8.78 -11.49
C GLU A 290 9.02 9.75 -12.47
N GLY A 291 9.04 9.41 -13.76
CA GLY A 291 8.42 10.24 -14.81
C GLY A 291 9.15 11.56 -15.12
N SER A 292 10.37 11.78 -14.60
CA SER A 292 11.15 13.00 -14.91
C SER A 292 11.83 13.00 -16.28
N GLY A 293 11.79 11.87 -17.00
CA GLY A 293 12.45 11.68 -18.30
C GLY A 293 13.96 11.47 -18.22
N GLN A 294 14.53 11.35 -17.02
CA GLN A 294 15.95 11.14 -16.78
C GLN A 294 16.35 9.69 -17.05
N SER A 295 17.63 9.47 -17.37
CA SER A 295 18.14 8.11 -17.62
C SER A 295 18.59 7.42 -16.32
N LEU A 296 18.47 6.09 -16.29
CA LEU A 296 19.02 5.28 -15.21
C LEU A 296 20.55 5.34 -15.19
N GLU A 297 21.18 5.36 -16.37
CA GLU A 297 22.63 5.46 -16.53
C GLU A 297 23.19 6.75 -15.88
N GLU A 298 22.60 7.92 -16.13
CA GLU A 298 23.05 9.19 -15.52
C GLU A 298 22.90 9.17 -13.99
N LEU A 299 21.83 8.55 -13.49
CA LEU A 299 21.61 8.35 -12.06
C LEU A 299 22.71 7.46 -11.45
N LEU A 300 23.00 6.32 -12.07
CA LEU A 300 24.04 5.39 -11.63
C LEU A 300 25.43 6.01 -11.74
N ALA A 301 25.73 6.76 -12.80
CA ALA A 301 26.98 7.48 -12.97
C ALA A 301 27.26 8.44 -11.81
N LYS A 302 26.20 9.08 -11.28
CA LYS A 302 26.30 9.97 -10.12
C LYS A 302 26.53 9.21 -8.81
N ILE A 303 25.81 8.10 -8.59
CA ILE A 303 25.82 7.37 -7.33
C ILE A 303 27.03 6.45 -7.21
N VAL A 304 27.45 5.84 -8.32
CA VAL A 304 28.51 4.84 -8.42
C VAL A 304 29.72 5.46 -9.11
N ALA A 305 29.76 5.42 -10.44
CA ALA A 305 30.74 6.05 -11.33
C ALA A 305 30.26 5.88 -12.78
N PRO A 306 30.71 6.71 -13.75
CA PRO A 306 30.33 6.56 -15.16
C PRO A 306 30.65 5.16 -15.70
N GLY A 307 29.68 4.53 -16.37
CA GLY A 307 29.80 3.16 -16.91
C GLY A 307 29.60 2.03 -15.90
N PHE A 308 29.34 2.35 -14.62
CA PHE A 308 29.12 1.36 -13.57
C PHE A 308 27.67 1.35 -13.08
N GLY A 309 27.24 0.20 -12.61
CA GLY A 309 25.91 -0.05 -12.06
C GLY A 309 25.96 -0.81 -10.75
N LEU A 310 24.84 -1.39 -10.37
CA LEU A 310 24.70 -2.16 -9.13
C LEU A 310 24.03 -3.50 -9.40
N GLU A 311 24.51 -4.52 -8.70
CA GLU A 311 23.77 -5.77 -8.54
C GLU A 311 23.25 -5.87 -7.11
N LEU A 312 21.95 -6.17 -6.97
CA LEU A 312 21.27 -6.42 -5.70
C LEU A 312 20.69 -7.83 -5.74
N VAL A 313 21.12 -8.67 -4.80
CA VAL A 313 20.70 -10.07 -4.71
C VAL A 313 20.05 -10.33 -3.37
N SER A 314 18.98 -11.11 -3.39
CA SER A 314 18.29 -11.63 -2.20
C SER A 314 18.38 -13.15 -2.14
N ASN A 315 18.41 -13.69 -0.93
CA ASN A 315 18.26 -15.11 -0.69
C ASN A 315 17.55 -15.37 0.65
N VAL A 316 16.57 -16.26 0.63
CA VAL A 316 15.89 -16.73 1.84
C VAL A 316 16.13 -18.24 1.99
N HIS A 317 16.83 -18.61 3.04
CA HIS A 317 17.24 -19.99 3.29
C HIS A 317 16.12 -20.81 3.93
N ASN A 318 15.68 -21.87 3.23
CA ASN A 318 14.90 -22.98 3.81
C ASN A 318 13.60 -22.56 4.53
N ILE A 319 12.94 -21.48 4.12
CA ILE A 319 11.64 -21.08 4.66
C ILE A 319 10.55 -21.25 3.59
N PRO A 320 9.57 -22.13 3.79
CA PRO A 320 8.45 -22.25 2.86
C PRO A 320 7.53 -21.01 2.94
N LYS A 321 6.86 -20.70 1.83
CA LYS A 321 5.79 -19.70 1.81
C LYS A 321 4.73 -20.07 2.86
N GLY A 322 4.21 -19.06 3.57
CA GLY A 322 3.20 -19.26 4.62
C GLY A 322 3.75 -19.66 5.99
N SER A 323 5.06 -19.57 6.21
CA SER A 323 5.71 -19.88 7.50
C SER A 323 5.28 -19.02 8.69
N ARG A 324 4.56 -17.91 8.44
CA ARG A 324 4.15 -16.91 9.45
C ARG A 324 5.32 -16.24 10.18
N LEU A 325 6.52 -16.26 9.59
CA LEU A 325 7.73 -15.63 10.14
C LEU A 325 8.00 -14.22 9.59
N ALA A 326 6.98 -13.57 9.03
CA ALA A 326 7.05 -12.23 8.41
C ALA A 326 8.26 -12.02 7.47
N VAL A 327 8.63 -13.06 6.73
CA VAL A 327 9.86 -13.12 5.92
C VAL A 327 10.00 -11.92 4.97
N SER A 328 8.92 -11.56 4.26
CA SER A 328 8.96 -10.47 3.29
C SER A 328 9.31 -9.11 3.91
N THR A 329 8.87 -8.85 5.14
CA THR A 329 9.19 -7.60 5.85
C THR A 329 10.65 -7.60 6.30
N SER A 330 11.14 -8.72 6.85
CA SER A 330 12.55 -8.87 7.20
C SER A 330 13.46 -8.77 5.97
N LEU A 331 13.04 -9.35 4.84
CA LEU A 331 13.77 -9.27 3.57
C LEU A 331 13.84 -7.85 3.03
N LEU A 332 12.72 -7.12 3.02
CA LEU A 332 12.72 -5.72 2.59
C LEU A 332 13.64 -4.87 3.49
N ALA A 333 13.58 -5.06 4.81
CA ALA A 333 14.47 -4.38 5.76
C ALA A 333 15.95 -4.71 5.52
N SER A 334 16.27 -5.98 5.23
CA SER A 334 17.62 -6.45 4.90
C SER A 334 18.15 -5.78 3.63
N LEU A 335 17.33 -5.74 2.58
CA LEU A 335 17.66 -5.11 1.30
C LEU A 335 17.85 -3.59 1.45
N ILE A 336 16.97 -2.90 2.17
CA ILE A 336 17.13 -1.47 2.46
C ILE A 336 18.43 -1.23 3.24
N THR A 337 18.69 -2.05 4.25
CA THR A 337 19.90 -1.96 5.09
C THR A 337 21.17 -2.13 4.28
N VAL A 338 21.26 -3.13 3.39
CA VAL A 338 22.46 -3.33 2.56
C VAL A 338 22.68 -2.12 1.62
N CYS A 339 21.62 -1.56 1.05
CA CYS A 339 21.68 -0.35 0.22
C CYS A 339 22.11 0.90 1.01
N MET A 340 21.58 1.08 2.23
CA MET A 340 21.95 2.19 3.12
C MET A 340 23.39 2.07 3.62
N ARG A 341 23.86 0.85 3.91
CA ARG A 341 25.26 0.58 4.27
C ARG A 341 26.20 0.82 3.09
N ALA A 342 25.80 0.43 1.88
CA ALA A 342 26.56 0.66 0.66
C ALA A 342 26.74 2.16 0.35
N THR A 343 25.80 3.00 0.77
CA THR A 343 25.79 4.46 0.53
C THR A 343 26.23 5.29 1.75
N GLY A 344 26.64 4.64 2.84
CA GLY A 344 27.12 5.30 4.07
C GLY A 344 26.01 5.94 4.93
N GLN A 345 24.74 5.77 4.57
CA GLN A 345 23.60 6.32 5.31
C GLN A 345 23.51 5.74 6.73
N ALA A 346 23.78 4.43 6.87
CA ALA A 346 23.68 3.74 8.16
C ALA A 346 24.70 4.22 9.21
N SER A 347 25.86 4.73 8.79
CA SER A 347 26.89 5.26 9.70
C SER A 347 26.63 6.70 10.14
N SER A 348 25.68 7.39 9.51
CA SER A 348 25.32 8.79 9.80
C SER A 348 24.02 8.94 10.58
N LEU A 349 23.39 7.82 10.98
CA LEU A 349 22.12 7.76 11.71
C LEU A 349 22.31 7.68 13.22
#